data_AF-A0A3D0VCZ0-F1
#
_entry.id   AF-A0A3D0VCZ0-F1
#
_cell.length_a   1.000
_cell.length_b   1.000
_cell.length_c   1.000
_cell.angle_alpha   90.00
_cell.angle_beta   90.00
_cell.angle_gamma   90.00
#
_symmetry.space_group_name_H-M   'P 1'
#
loop_
_entity.id
_entity.type
_entity.pdbx_description
1 polymer ?
#
loop_
_entity_poly.entity_id
_entity_poly.type
_entity_poly.pdbx_seq_one_letter_code
_entity_poly.pdbx_strand_id
1 'polypeptide(L)' 'MNPQRPNFSLELTAEDPKAIDRDLNAAVEIALQHAMHSRQGILVTQHGYTNYTVALSPEVPPGEIREQRN' A
#
# COMPACT_ATOMS: atom_id res chain seq x y z
N MET A 1 -10.95 10.37 -18.36
CA MET A 1 -10.78 10.12 -16.91
C MET A 1 -9.44 9.44 -16.76
N ASN A 2 -8.41 10.18 -16.39
CA ASN A 2 -7.08 9.59 -16.18
C ASN A 2 -7.15 8.90 -14.81
N PRO A 3 -6.96 7.58 -14.69
CA PRO A 3 -6.86 6.98 -13.37
C PRO A 3 -5.68 7.69 -12.71
N GLN A 4 -5.94 8.38 -11.60
CA GLN A 4 -4.87 8.96 -10.79
C GLN A 4 -4.05 7.77 -10.33
N ARG A 5 -3.03 7.40 -11.10
CA ARG A 5 -2.04 6.45 -10.64
C ARG A 5 -1.53 7.04 -9.34
N PRO A 6 -1.58 6.28 -8.24
CA PRO A 6 -1.03 6.77 -7.00
C PRO A 6 0.41 7.20 -7.31
N ASN A 7 0.79 8.41 -6.90
CA ASN A 7 2.16 8.91 -7.15
C ASN A 7 3.22 8.00 -6.52
N PHE A 8 2.78 7.09 -5.65
CA PHE A 8 3.56 6.07 -4.99
C PHE A 8 2.77 4.76 -4.87
N SER A 9 3.30 3.67 -5.42
CA SER A 9 2.79 2.30 -5.24
C SER A 9 3.94 1.30 -5.19
N LEU A 10 3.89 0.39 -4.23
CA LEU A 10 4.79 -0.73 -4.04
C LEU A 10 4.01 -2.03 -4.26
N GLU A 11 4.42 -2.84 -5.22
CA GLU A 11 3.90 -4.19 -5.41
C GLU A 11 4.82 -5.17 -4.67
N LEU A 12 4.22 -6.05 -3.90
CA LEU A 12 4.90 -7.01 -3.03
C LEU A 12 4.46 -8.40 -3.44
N THR A 13 5.43 -9.19 -3.88
CA THR A 13 5.24 -10.60 -4.18
C THR A 13 6.29 -11.39 -3.44
N ALA A 14 5.86 -12.34 -2.61
CA ALA A 14 6.76 -13.21 -1.88
C ALA A 14 6.49 -14.68 -2.19
N GLU A 15 7.53 -15.49 -2.05
CA GLU A 15 7.41 -16.95 -2.15
C GLU A 15 6.94 -17.55 -0.82
N ASP A 16 7.20 -16.84 0.30
CA ASP A 16 6.87 -17.28 1.66
C ASP A 16 5.97 -16.27 2.40
N PRO A 17 4.96 -16.75 3.17
CA PRO A 17 4.09 -15.90 3.96
C PRO A 17 4.80 -15.20 5.14
N LYS A 18 6.00 -15.63 5.53
CA LYS A 18 6.81 -14.89 6.51
C LYS A 18 7.58 -13.74 5.89
N ALA A 19 8.00 -13.87 4.63
CA ALA A 19 8.66 -12.80 3.91
C ALA A 19 7.65 -11.69 3.61
N ILE A 20 6.44 -12.04 3.16
CA ILE A 20 5.42 -11.05 2.82
C ILE A 20 5.03 -10.16 4.00
N ASP A 21 4.95 -10.68 5.23
CA ASP A 21 4.64 -9.88 6.42
C ASP A 21 5.70 -8.81 6.69
N ARG A 22 6.97 -9.20 6.60
CA ARG A 22 8.11 -8.28 6.76
C ARG A 22 8.15 -7.23 5.64
N ASP A 23 7.98 -7.67 4.39
CA ASP A 23 7.98 -6.79 3.23
C ASP A 23 6.78 -5.83 3.26
N LEU A 24 5.61 -6.30 3.70
CA LEU A 24 4.41 -5.50 3.87
C LEU A 24 4.60 -4.43 4.95
N ASN A 25 5.18 -4.80 6.09
CA ASN A 25 5.48 -3.83 7.14
C ASN A 25 6.45 -2.75 6.63
N ALA A 26 7.53 -3.14 5.97
CA ALA A 26 8.50 -2.19 5.40
C ALA A 26 7.86 -1.28 4.34
N ALA A 27 7.02 -1.84 3.47
CA ALA A 27 6.31 -1.08 2.44
C ALA A 27 5.33 -0.06 3.03
N VAL A 28 4.60 -0.45 4.08
CA VAL A 28 3.71 0.45 4.81
C VAL A 28 4.50 1.57 5.48
N GLU A 29 5.65 1.28 6.11
CA GLU A 29 6.49 2.32 6.70
C GLU A 29 6.96 3.35 5.67
N ILE A 30 7.43 2.89 4.49
CA ILE A 30 7.82 3.79 3.40
C ILE A 30 6.61 4.59 2.92
N ALA A 31 5.48 3.94 2.67
CA ALA A 31 4.24 4.61 2.28
C ALA A 31 3.80 5.65 3.32
N LEU A 32 3.97 5.38 4.60
CA LEU A 32 3.65 6.30 5.69
C LEU A 32 4.54 7.54 5.62
N GLN A 33 5.84 7.39 5.38
CA GLN A 33 6.73 8.55 5.18
C GLN A 33 6.25 9.40 4.00
N HIS A 34 5.88 8.79 2.87
CA HIS A 34 5.32 9.53 1.73
C HIS A 34 3.95 10.16 2.05
N ALA A 35 3.10 9.49 2.82
CA ALA A 35 1.81 9.99 3.30
C ALA A 35 1.94 11.14 4.32
N MET A 36 3.08 11.30 4.99
CA MET A 36 3.30 12.48 5.84
C MET A 36 3.55 13.73 4.99
N HIS A 37 4.15 13.56 3.81
CA HIS A 37 4.39 14.64 2.85
C HIS A 37 3.22 14.86 1.88
N SER A 38 2.30 13.90 1.77
CA SER A 38 1.14 13.95 0.89
C SER A 38 -0.17 13.97 1.69
N ARG A 39 -1.20 14.71 1.29
CA ARG A 39 -2.50 14.71 2.00
C ARG A 39 -3.36 13.49 1.63
N GLN A 40 -2.76 12.30 1.61
CA GLN A 40 -3.38 11.05 1.17
C GLN A 40 -3.11 9.95 2.19
N GLY A 41 -4.04 9.02 2.34
CA GLY A 41 -3.85 7.82 3.15
C GLY A 41 -3.22 6.66 2.37
N ILE A 42 -3.06 5.53 3.05
CA ILE A 42 -2.46 4.32 2.48
C ILE A 42 -3.57 3.32 2.19
N LEU A 43 -3.58 2.80 0.96
CA LEU A 43 -4.42 1.68 0.54
C LEU A 43 -3.54 0.45 0.33
N VAL A 44 -3.82 -0.61 1.06
CA VAL A 44 -3.21 -1.92 0.92
C VAL A 44 -4.20 -2.81 0.19
N THR A 45 -3.88 -3.22 -1.03
CA THR A 45 -4.70 -4.12 -1.83
C THR A 45 -4.09 -5.51 -1.83
N GLN A 46 -4.77 -6.46 -1.22
CA GLN A 46 -4.41 -7.87 -1.29
C GLN A 46 -4.96 -8.47 -2.57
N HIS A 47 -4.08 -8.93 -3.46
CA HIS A 47 -4.44 -9.63 -4.70
C HIS A 47 -4.38 -11.15 -4.55
N GLY A 48 -3.69 -11.66 -3.52
CA GLY A 48 -3.56 -13.08 -3.24
C GLY A 48 -2.91 -13.33 -1.87
N TYR A 49 -2.65 -14.60 -1.56
CA TYR A 49 -2.05 -14.96 -0.26
C TYR A 49 -0.63 -14.39 -0.06
N THR A 50 0.12 -14.25 -1.14
CA THR A 50 1.49 -13.72 -1.12
C THR A 50 1.68 -12.54 -2.08
N ASN A 51 0.57 -11.92 -2.52
CA ASN A 51 0.62 -10.78 -3.45
C ASN A 51 -0.19 -9.62 -2.89
N TYR A 52 0.49 -8.51 -2.63
CA TYR A 52 -0.08 -7.31 -2.03
C TYR A 52 0.44 -6.07 -2.77
N THR A 53 -0.37 -5.02 -2.79
CA THR A 53 0.01 -3.72 -3.32
C THR A 53 -0.21 -2.68 -2.23
N VAL A 54 0.81 -1.91 -1.90
CA VAL A 54 0.72 -0.79 -0.95
C VAL A 54 0.86 0.50 -1.73
N ALA A 55 -0.17 1.33 -1.72
CA ALA A 55 -0.18 2.57 -2.50
C ALA A 55 -0.80 3.74 -1.73
N LEU A 56 -0.43 4.96 -2.09
CA LEU A 56 -1.12 6.15 -1.56
C LEU A 56 -2.42 6.39 -2.34
N SER A 57 -3.56 6.34 -1.65
CA SER A 57 -4.84 6.60 -2.29
C SER A 57 -5.46 7.92 -1.81
N PRO A 58 -5.93 8.77 -2.72
CA PRO A 58 -6.73 9.95 -2.35
C PRO A 58 -8.11 9.57 -1.80
N GLU A 59 -8.55 8.32 -2.00
CA GLU A 59 -9.80 7.79 -1.44
C GLU A 59 -9.66 7.44 0.04
N VAL A 60 -8.42 7.30 0.53
CA VAL A 60 -8.13 7.05 1.94
C VAL A 60 -7.76 8.38 2.60
N PRO A 61 -8.40 8.75 3.73
CA PRO A 61 -8.04 9.95 4.47
C PRO A 61 -6.57 9.94 4.91
N PRO A 62 -5.90 11.10 4.95
CA PRO A 62 -4.54 11.19 5.45
C PRO A 62 -4.46 10.69 6.91
N GLY A 63 -3.47 9.86 7.20
CA GLY A 63 -3.29 9.23 8.51
C GLY A 63 -4.11 7.95 8.71
N GLU A 64 -4.90 7.52 7.73
CA GLU A 64 -5.59 6.23 7.73
C GLU A 64 -4.89 5.23 6.81
N ILE A 65 -4.91 3.96 7.23
CA ILE A 65 -4.48 2.82 6.43
C ILE A 65 -5.71 1.96 6.21
N ARG A 66 -6.08 1.74 4.94
CA ARG A 66 -7.18 0.83 4.58
C ARG A 66 -6.63 -0.39 3.88
N GLU A 67 -7.17 -1.54 4.27
CA GLU A 67 -6.93 -2.80 3.61
C GLU A 67 -8.13 -3.16 2.74
N GLN A 68 -7.87 -3.52 1.49
CA GLN A 68 -8.84 -4.00 0.52
C GLN A 68 -8.42 -5.38 0.03
N ARG A 69 -9.35 -6.31 -0.01
CA ARG A 69 -9.15 -7.63 -0.63
C ARG A 69 -9.85 -7.63 -1.97
N ASN A 70 -9.12 -7.96 -3.03
CA ASN A 70 -9.65 -8.19 -4.37
C ASN A 70 -9.73 -9.71 -4.63
#